data_AF-A0A941ZEH3-F1
#
_entry.id   AF-A0A941ZEH3-F1
#
_cell.length_a   1.000
_cell.length_b   1.000
_cell.length_c   1.000
_cell.angle_alpha   90.00
_cell.angle_beta   90.00
_cell.angle_gamma   90.00
#
_symmetry.space_group_name_H-M   'P 1'
#
loop_
_entity.id
_entity.type
_entity.pdbx_description
1 polymer ?
#
loop_
_entity_poly.entity_id
_entity_poly.type
_entity_poly.pdbx_seq_one_letter_code
_entity_poly.pdbx_strand_id
1 'polypeptide(L)'
;MRIALITPYGREHRNGNWHTAARWARFLREAGHTVRTQVEWDGRDADLMLALHARRSFASIRAFAERFPTRPLLLTLTGTDLYRDIHEDSDAQQALEL
;
A
#
# COMPACT_ATOMS: atom_id res chain seq x y z
N MET A 1 3.64 -12.75 10.67
CA MET A 1 4.28 -11.53 10.13
C MET A 1 3.42 -10.31 10.44
N ARG A 2 4.05 -9.16 10.61
CA ARG A 2 3.44 -7.83 10.73
C ARG A 2 3.39 -7.19 9.35
N ILE A 3 2.18 -6.88 8.88
CA ILE A 3 1.93 -6.33 7.54
C ILE A 3 1.39 -4.91 7.68
N ALA A 4 2.07 -3.96 7.05
CA ALA A 4 1.55 -2.62 6.83
C ALA A 4 0.74 -2.63 5.52
N LEU A 5 -0.59 -2.56 5.62
CA LEU A 5 -1.48 -2.50 4.46
C LEU A 5 -1.90 -1.04 4.21
N ILE A 6 -1.35 -0.43 3.18
CA ILE A 6 -1.61 0.96 2.83
C ILE A 6 -2.73 1.04 1.80
N THR A 7 -3.70 1.91 2.03
CA THR A 7 -4.81 2.19 1.11
C THR A 7 -4.97 3.70 0.97
N PRO A 8 -5.20 4.23 -0.24
CA PRO A 8 -5.25 5.68 -0.46
C PRO A 8 -6.44 6.36 0.23
N TYR A 9 -7.41 5.58 0.69
CA TYR A 9 -8.61 6.06 1.37
C TYR A 9 -8.98 5.19 2.56
N GLY A 10 -9.43 5.85 3.63
CA GLY A 10 -9.94 5.21 4.84
C GLY A 10 -11.37 4.68 4.68
N ARG A 11 -11.88 4.14 5.79
CA ARG A 11 -13.17 3.44 5.87
C ARG A 11 -14.36 4.32 5.50
N GLU A 12 -14.27 5.59 5.81
CA GLU A 12 -15.27 6.63 5.57
C GLU A 12 -15.59 6.82 4.08
N HIS A 13 -14.62 6.56 3.19
CA HIS A 13 -14.79 6.79 1.76
C HIS A 13 -15.54 5.66 1.03
N ARG A 14 -15.66 4.46 1.63
CA ARG A 14 -16.42 3.30 1.11
C ARG A 14 -16.22 3.02 -0.39
N ASN A 15 -15.01 3.25 -0.91
CA ASN A 15 -14.69 3.05 -2.32
C ASN A 15 -14.04 1.69 -2.57
N GLY A 16 -13.76 1.39 -3.85
CA GLY A 16 -13.18 0.12 -4.27
C GLY A 16 -11.85 -0.22 -3.59
N ASN A 17 -11.00 0.79 -3.36
CA ASN A 17 -9.70 0.61 -2.69
C ASN A 17 -9.90 0.21 -1.22
N TRP A 18 -10.77 0.93 -0.50
CA TRP A 18 -11.08 0.56 0.89
C TRP A 18 -11.69 -0.85 0.99
N HIS A 19 -12.66 -1.19 0.13
CA HIS A 19 -13.27 -2.51 0.14
C HIS A 19 -12.24 -3.62 -0.14
N THR A 20 -11.29 -3.39 -1.04
CA THR A 20 -10.18 -4.30 -1.32
C THR A 20 -9.27 -4.43 -0.10
N ALA A 21 -8.82 -3.32 0.49
CA ALA A 21 -7.97 -3.32 1.67
C ALA A 21 -8.63 -4.04 2.86
N ALA A 22 -9.90 -3.76 3.14
CA ALA A 22 -10.64 -4.40 4.23
C ALA A 22 -10.77 -5.91 4.04
N ARG A 23 -11.05 -6.36 2.80
CA ARG A 23 -11.15 -7.78 2.47
C ARG A 23 -9.80 -8.48 2.58
N TRP A 24 -8.73 -7.89 2.07
CA TRP A 24 -7.38 -8.45 2.17
C TRP A 24 -6.88 -8.49 3.60
N ALA A 25 -7.13 -7.44 4.39
CA ALA A 25 -6.80 -7.43 5.81
C ALA A 25 -7.48 -8.57 6.57
N ARG A 26 -8.73 -8.90 6.23
CA ARG A 26 -9.43 -10.06 6.79
C ARG A 26 -8.73 -11.36 6.41
N PHE A 27 -8.50 -11.62 5.13
CA PHE A 27 -7.85 -12.86 4.67
C PHE A 27 -6.45 -13.05 5.27
N LEU A 28 -5.64 -12.00 5.32
CA LEU A 28 -4.31 -12.05 5.91
C LEU A 28 -4.34 -12.31 7.42
N ARG A 29 -5.32 -11.76 8.14
CA ARG A 29 -5.53 -12.06 9.57
C ARG A 29 -5.99 -13.50 9.79
N GLU A 30 -6.89 -14.01 8.96
CA GLU A 30 -7.32 -15.42 8.97
C GLU A 30 -6.15 -16.38 8.72
N ALA A 31 -5.18 -15.96 7.91
CA ALA A 31 -3.92 -16.69 7.69
C ALA A 31 -2.88 -16.54 8.83
N GLY A 32 -3.22 -15.87 9.93
CA GLY A 32 -2.34 -15.73 11.11
C GLY A 32 -1.38 -14.53 11.09
N HIS A 33 -1.57 -13.56 10.19
CA HIS A 33 -0.76 -12.35 10.15
C HIS A 33 -1.35 -11.22 11.01
N THR A 34 -0.48 -10.35 11.53
CA THR A 34 -0.89 -9.09 12.16
C THR A 34 -0.94 -8.00 11.10
N VAL A 35 -2.13 -7.47 10.79
CA VAL A 35 -2.31 -6.47 9.72
C VAL A 35 -2.74 -5.12 10.28
N ARG A 36 -2.00 -4.06 9.93
CA ARG A 36 -2.36 -2.66 10.19
C ARG A 36 -2.76 -2.00 8.88
N THR A 37 -4.05 -1.72 8.72
CA THR A 37 -4.57 -0.99 7.56
C THR A 37 -4.50 0.51 7.84
N GLN A 38 -3.82 1.28 7.00
CA GLN A 38 -3.54 2.70 7.21
C GLN A 38 -3.66 3.48 5.90
N VAL A 39 -3.97 4.78 5.98
CA VAL A 39 -3.91 5.67 4.81
C VAL A 39 -2.48 6.14 4.56
N GLU A 40 -1.80 6.49 5.65
CA GLU A 40 -0.38 6.84 5.65
C GLU A 40 0.35 5.92 6.63
N TRP A 41 1.54 5.47 6.24
CA TRP A 41 2.35 4.61 7.09
C TRP A 41 2.91 5.39 8.28
N ASP A 42 2.66 4.89 9.49
CA ASP A 42 3.03 5.51 10.75
C ASP A 42 4.49 5.30 11.18
N GLY A 43 5.35 4.81 10.28
CA GLY A 43 6.77 4.54 10.55
C GLY A 43 7.03 3.33 11.45
N ARG A 44 5.99 2.60 11.89
CA ARG A 44 6.17 1.43 12.74
C ARG A 44 6.75 0.25 11.98
N ASP A 45 7.54 -0.53 12.70
CA ASP A 45 8.18 -1.74 12.22
C ASP A 45 7.17 -2.74 11.63
N ALA A 46 7.38 -3.16 10.39
CA ALA A 46 6.58 -4.18 9.70
C ALA A 46 7.48 -5.08 8.84
N ASP A 47 7.17 -6.37 8.79
CA ASP A 47 7.97 -7.36 8.06
C ASP A 47 7.75 -7.24 6.53
N LEU A 48 6.61 -6.65 6.12
CA LEU A 48 6.23 -6.41 4.73
C LEU A 48 5.27 -5.21 4.64
N MET A 49 5.41 -4.40 3.60
CA MET A 49 4.39 -3.43 3.18
C MET A 49 3.61 -3.99 1.98
N LEU A 50 2.29 -3.84 2.03
CA LEU A 50 1.41 -4.00 0.89
C LEU A 50 0.75 -2.64 0.66
N ALA A 51 1.00 -2.00 -0.48
CA ALA A 51 0.40 -0.72 -0.83
C ALA A 51 -0.59 -0.88 -1.98
N LEU A 52 -1.80 -0.36 -1.80
CA LEU A 52 -2.74 -0.14 -2.91
C LEU A 52 -2.48 1.25 -3.48
N HIS A 53 -2.41 1.35 -4.80
CA HIS A 53 -2.30 2.59 -5.55
C HIS A 53 -0.92 3.26 -5.50
N ALA A 54 -0.22 3.27 -6.64
CA ALA A 54 1.16 3.73 -6.77
C ALA A 54 1.32 5.20 -6.35
N ARG A 55 0.60 6.08 -7.05
CA ARG A 55 0.66 7.52 -6.82
C ARG A 55 0.19 7.92 -5.42
N ARG A 56 -1.01 7.49 -5.07
CA ARG A 56 -1.70 7.99 -3.86
C ARG A 56 -1.08 7.49 -2.56
N SER A 57 -0.35 6.38 -2.61
CA SER A 57 0.38 5.83 -1.46
C SER A 57 1.89 6.03 -1.55
N PHE A 58 2.37 6.80 -2.53
CA PHE A 58 3.80 6.99 -2.81
C PHE A 58 4.61 7.44 -1.59
N ALA A 59 4.10 8.41 -0.81
CA ALA A 59 4.80 8.88 0.39
C ALA A 59 5.10 7.74 1.39
N SER A 60 4.16 6.80 1.56
CA SER A 60 4.35 5.63 2.43
C SER A 60 5.28 4.59 1.80
N ILE A 61 5.16 4.35 0.49
CA ILE A 61 6.02 3.43 -0.26
C ILE A 61 7.47 3.88 -0.15
N ARG A 62 7.76 5.14 -0.50
CA ARG A 62 9.10 5.74 -0.45
C ARG A 62 9.69 5.66 0.96
N ALA A 63 8.94 6.11 1.97
CA ALA A 63 9.42 6.10 3.35
C ALA A 63 9.72 4.67 3.85
N PHE A 64 8.92 3.68 3.47
CA PHE A 64 9.16 2.28 3.85
C PHE A 64 10.38 1.70 3.15
N ALA A 65 10.52 1.92 1.84
CA ALA A 65 11.66 1.46 1.06
C ALA A 65 12.99 2.07 1.56
N GLU A 66 12.99 3.37 1.89
CA GLU A 66 14.15 4.06 2.47
C GLU A 66 14.51 3.51 3.86
N ARG A 67 13.50 3.25 4.70
CA ARG A 67 13.73 2.77 6.06
C ARG A 67 14.14 1.30 6.11
N PHE A 68 13.60 0.49 5.21
CA PHE A 68 13.75 -0.95 5.18
C PHE A 68 14.11 -1.47 3.78
N PRO A 69 15.31 -1.16 3.27
CA PRO A 69 15.70 -1.41 1.87
C PRO A 69 15.75 -2.90 1.49
N THR A 70 15.70 -3.81 2.47
CA THR A 70 15.72 -5.26 2.24
C THR A 70 14.38 -5.94 2.55
N ARG A 71 13.37 -5.19 3.00
CA ARG A 71 12.06 -5.78 3.33
C ARG A 71 11.14 -5.78 2.13
N PRO A 72 10.32 -6.84 1.95
CA PRO A 72 9.37 -6.88 0.86
C PRO A 72 8.40 -5.68 0.85
N LEU A 73 8.31 -5.03 -0.30
CA LEU A 73 7.30 -4.04 -0.64
C LEU A 73 6.49 -4.58 -1.82
N LEU A 74 5.18 -4.73 -1.62
CA LEU A 74 4.27 -5.16 -2.68
C LEU A 74 3.36 -4.00 -3.06
N LEU A 75 3.54 -3.48 -4.26
CA LEU A 75 2.66 -2.50 -4.86
C LEU A 75 1.57 -3.18 -5.68
N THR A 76 0.30 -2.90 -5.36
CA THR A 76 -0.86 -3.29 -6.16
C THR A 76 -1.35 -2.09 -6.94
N LEU A 77 -1.24 -2.17 -8.27
CA LEU A 77 -1.80 -1.15 -9.17
C LEU A 77 -3.31 -1.24 -9.19
N THR A 78 -3.95 -0.10 -9.01
CA THR A 78 -5.40 0.08 -9.00
C THR A 78 -5.84 0.88 -10.22
N GLY A 79 -7.15 1.05 -10.42
CA GLY A 79 -7.72 1.58 -11.67
C GLY A 79 -6.94 2.73 -12.30
N THR A 80 -6.85 3.87 -11.61
CA THR A 80 -6.15 5.07 -12.11
C THR A 80 -4.65 4.88 -12.33
N ASP A 81 -3.99 3.98 -11.59
CA ASP A 81 -2.59 3.65 -11.88
C ASP A 81 -2.44 3.09 -13.28
N LEU A 82 -3.27 2.10 -13.64
CA LEU A 82 -3.13 1.33 -14.86
C LEU A 82 -3.50 2.12 -16.12
N TYR A 83 -4.56 2.93 -16.07
CA TYR A 83 -5.02 3.64 -17.27
C TYR A 83 -4.50 5.09 -17.37
N ARG A 84 -3.76 5.60 -16.38
CA ARG A 84 -3.27 6.99 -16.39
C ARG A 84 -1.96 7.16 -15.61
N ASP A 85 -1.98 6.99 -14.30
CA ASP A 85 -0.97 7.61 -13.44
C ASP A 85 0.44 7.05 -13.72
N ILE A 86 0.62 5.75 -13.96
CA ILE A 86 1.96 5.20 -14.26
C ILE A 86 2.54 5.69 -15.60
N HIS A 87 1.70 6.24 -16.48
CA HIS A 87 2.14 6.77 -17.77
C HIS A 87 2.53 8.26 -17.71
N GLU A 88 2.01 9.01 -16.74
CA GLU A 88 2.05 10.48 -16.74
C GLU A 88 2.58 11.10 -15.44
N ASP A 89 2.55 10.38 -14.32
CA ASP A 89 2.87 10.90 -12.99
C ASP A 89 4.19 10.33 -12.47
N SER A 90 5.11 11.22 -12.09
CA SER A 90 6.47 10.84 -11.65
C SER A 90 6.47 10.03 -10.36
N ASP A 91 5.56 10.30 -9.42
CA ASP A 91 5.48 9.58 -8.16
C ASP A 91 4.98 8.16 -8.42
N ALA A 92 4.01 8.00 -9.31
CA ALA A 92 3.52 6.69 -9.74
C ALA A 92 4.61 5.86 -10.42
N GLN A 93 5.41 6.49 -11.30
CA GLN A 93 6.51 5.84 -11.99
C GLN A 93 7.62 5.42 -11.04
N GLN A 94 8.03 6.32 -10.15
CA GLN A 94 9.06 6.03 -9.15
C GLN A 94 8.61 4.90 -8.20
N ALA A 95 7.33 4.83 -7.84
CA ALA A 95 6.81 3.74 -7.03
C ALA A 95 6.99 2.34 -7.67
N LEU A 96 7.12 2.24 -9.00
CA LEU A 96 7.38 0.98 -9.70
C LEU A 96 8.84 0.52 -9.62
N GLU A 97 9.74 1.43 -9.28
CA GLU A 97 11.20 1.20 -9.23
C GLU A 97 11.71 0.87 -7.82
N LEU A 98 10.84 0.99 -6.80
CA LEU A 98 11.12 0.73 -5.38
C LEU A 98 10.73 -0.71 -4.97
#